data_AF-W6TFP9-F1
#
_entry.id   AF-W6TFP9-F1
#
_cell.length_a   1.000
_cell.length_b   1.000
_cell.length_c   1.000
_cell.angle_alpha   90.00
_cell.angle_beta   90.00
_cell.angle_gamma   90.00
#
_symmetry.space_group_name_H-M   'P 1'
#
loop_
_entity.id
_entity.type
_entity.pdbx_description
1 polymer ?
#
loop_
_entity_poly.entity_id
_entity_poly.type
_entity_poly.pdbx_seq_one_letter_code
_entity_poly.pdbx_strand_id
1 'polypeptide(L)'
;MGEYLEEKEQQGGDGSGLSGAMMEVGRSAERVFYAFIELMSDVLGFTAKVDTKKSDVGNYFNSLGVKLGEATKELEEVARKSEVGVGKGEESKDEKNAIREAVDAAKGVLDTLKGHLESLGKVGDASVVGDAASNAQGVAANTDELKKDI
;
A
#
# COMPACT_ATOMS: atom_id res chain seq x y z
N MET A 1 21.72 -66.57 12.60
CA MET A 1 20.85 -65.90 11.61
C MET A 1 20.53 -64.54 12.20
N GLY A 2 21.16 -63.49 11.67
CA GLY A 2 20.96 -62.12 12.16
C GLY A 2 19.71 -61.51 11.53
N GLU A 3 18.84 -60.96 12.38
CA GLU A 3 17.73 -60.11 11.95
C GLU A 3 18.30 -58.77 11.48
N TYR A 4 18.02 -58.42 10.22
CA TYR A 4 18.25 -57.09 9.68
C TYR A 4 17.13 -56.18 10.17
N LEU A 5 17.51 -55.12 10.89
CA LEU A 5 16.64 -53.99 11.18
C LEU A 5 16.52 -53.16 9.88
N GLU A 6 15.31 -53.07 9.32
CA GLU A 6 14.97 -52.07 8.32
C GLU A 6 14.95 -50.69 9.00
N GLU A 7 15.98 -49.89 8.77
CA GLU A 7 15.92 -48.45 8.99
C GLU A 7 14.93 -47.85 7.98
N LYS A 8 13.77 -47.40 8.47
CA LYS A 8 12.92 -46.52 7.69
C LYS A 8 13.60 -45.16 7.58
N GLU A 9 14.11 -44.86 6.39
CA GLU A 9 14.54 -43.53 6.00
C GLU A 9 13.40 -42.53 6.27
N GLN A 10 13.64 -41.62 7.21
CA GLN A 10 12.84 -40.40 7.34
C GLN A 10 13.09 -39.56 6.10
N GLN A 11 12.07 -39.47 5.24
CA GLN A 11 12.00 -38.46 4.19
C GLN A 11 12.25 -37.08 4.82
N GLY A 12 13.37 -36.47 4.45
CA GLY A 12 13.75 -35.13 4.87
C GLY A 12 12.65 -34.16 4.52
N GLY A 13 12.04 -33.59 5.56
CA GLY A 13 10.87 -32.74 5.48
C GLY A 13 11.10 -31.51 4.60
N ASP A 14 10.31 -31.45 3.54
CA ASP A 14 10.09 -30.28 2.71
C ASP A 14 9.51 -29.14 3.58
N GLY A 15 10.35 -28.30 4.19
CA GLY A 15 10.01 -26.97 4.73
C GLY A 15 8.72 -26.81 5.55
N SER A 16 8.18 -27.88 6.13
CA SER A 16 6.75 -28.05 6.46
C SER A 16 6.37 -27.53 7.85
N GLY A 17 7.01 -26.46 8.30
CA GLY A 17 6.80 -25.85 9.62
C GLY A 17 6.86 -24.32 9.62
N LEU A 18 6.74 -23.74 10.83
CA LEU A 18 6.76 -22.29 11.13
C LEU A 18 7.82 -21.48 10.33
N SER A 19 8.97 -22.10 10.01
CA SER A 19 10.04 -21.50 9.21
C SER A 19 9.62 -21.21 7.75
N GLY A 20 8.83 -22.07 7.11
CA GLY A 20 8.32 -21.84 5.76
C GLY A 20 7.28 -20.71 5.73
N ALA A 21 6.39 -20.71 6.72
CA ALA A 21 5.41 -19.63 6.94
C ALA A 21 6.08 -18.26 7.14
N MET A 22 7.07 -18.18 8.03
CA MET A 22 7.84 -16.94 8.23
C MET A 22 8.61 -16.51 6.97
N MET A 23 9.13 -17.44 6.19
CA MET A 23 9.79 -17.12 4.92
C MET A 23 8.81 -16.50 3.91
N GLU A 24 7.57 -16.99 3.87
CA GLU A 24 6.53 -16.44 3.00
C GLU A 24 6.03 -15.07 3.45
N VAL A 25 5.87 -14.86 4.77
CA VAL A 25 5.59 -13.54 5.36
C VAL A 25 6.69 -12.55 5.01
N GLY A 26 7.96 -12.92 5.18
CA GLY A 26 9.11 -12.08 4.84
C GLY A 26 9.12 -11.66 3.37
N ARG A 27 8.91 -12.62 2.44
CA ARG A 27 8.77 -12.33 1.00
C ARG A 27 7.57 -11.44 0.70
N SER A 28 6.49 -11.55 1.46
CA SER A 28 5.30 -10.72 1.29
C SER A 28 5.52 -9.28 1.77
N ALA A 29 6.17 -9.11 2.93
CA ALA A 29 6.52 -7.80 3.44
C ALA A 29 7.50 -7.07 2.52
N GLU A 30 8.43 -7.79 1.89
CA GLU A 30 9.35 -7.24 0.89
C GLU A 30 8.61 -6.67 -0.33
N ARG A 31 7.60 -7.38 -0.85
CA ARG A 31 6.78 -6.88 -1.98
C ARG A 31 6.06 -5.58 -1.62
N VAL A 32 5.41 -5.56 -0.45
CA VAL A 32 4.74 -4.35 0.08
C VAL A 32 5.72 -3.18 0.19
N PHE A 33 6.94 -3.44 0.69
CA PHE A 33 7.95 -2.41 0.84
C PHE A 33 8.34 -1.81 -0.51
N TYR A 34 8.60 -2.62 -1.54
CA TYR A 34 8.94 -2.10 -2.87
C TYR A 34 7.76 -1.38 -3.54
N ALA A 35 6.52 -1.87 -3.38
CA ALA A 35 5.33 -1.17 -3.86
C ALA A 35 5.20 0.22 -3.23
N PHE A 36 5.52 0.34 -1.94
CA PHE A 36 5.54 1.64 -1.25
C PHE A 36 6.66 2.57 -1.74
N ILE A 37 7.88 2.04 -1.99
CA ILE A 37 8.97 2.85 -2.57
C ILE A 37 8.61 3.35 -3.99
N GLU A 38 7.97 2.51 -4.80
CA GLU A 38 7.48 2.92 -6.12
C GLU A 38 6.49 4.08 -5.99
N LEU A 39 5.51 3.96 -5.10
CA LEU A 39 4.55 5.02 -4.80
C LEU A 39 5.23 6.34 -4.37
N MET A 40 6.20 6.29 -3.45
CA MET A 40 6.94 7.50 -3.05
C MET A 40 7.72 8.13 -4.21
N SER A 41 8.28 7.29 -5.08
CA SER A 41 8.99 7.75 -6.28
C SER A 41 8.04 8.40 -7.28
N ASP A 42 6.84 7.84 -7.45
CA ASP A 42 5.80 8.45 -8.27
C ASP A 42 5.43 9.82 -7.74
N VAL A 43 5.17 9.97 -6.43
CA VAL A 43 4.81 11.24 -5.75
C VAL A 43 5.82 12.36 -6.05
N LEU A 44 7.11 12.03 -6.06
CA LEU A 44 8.18 12.98 -6.39
C LEU A 44 8.32 13.25 -7.89
N GLY A 45 7.69 12.44 -8.74
CA GLY A 45 7.83 12.46 -10.20
C GLY A 45 6.98 13.49 -10.94
N PHE A 46 6.07 14.20 -10.28
CA PHE A 46 5.22 15.18 -10.97
C PHE A 46 5.94 16.51 -11.19
N THR A 47 6.35 16.77 -12.43
CA THR A 47 6.85 18.08 -12.86
C THR A 47 5.89 18.70 -13.85
N ALA A 48 5.21 19.78 -13.44
CA ALA A 48 4.37 20.56 -14.34
C ALA A 48 5.21 21.29 -15.40
N LYS A 49 4.74 21.27 -16.65
CA LYS A 49 5.26 22.00 -17.80
C LYS A 49 4.32 23.15 -18.14
N VAL A 50 4.76 24.03 -19.05
CA VAL A 50 3.98 25.21 -19.50
C VAL A 50 2.62 24.85 -20.12
N ASP A 51 2.48 23.64 -20.63
CA ASP A 51 1.28 23.10 -21.26
C ASP A 51 0.52 22.10 -20.37
N THR A 52 1.00 21.84 -19.15
CA THR A 52 0.31 20.96 -18.20
C THR A 52 -1.03 21.55 -17.81
N LYS A 53 -2.10 20.81 -18.03
CA LYS A 53 -3.45 21.21 -17.64
C LYS A 53 -3.69 20.93 -16.16
N LYS A 54 -4.56 21.70 -15.53
CA LYS A 54 -4.97 21.42 -14.15
C LYS A 54 -5.64 20.04 -14.05
N SER A 55 -6.37 19.59 -15.08
CA SER A 55 -6.90 18.23 -15.16
C SER A 55 -5.81 17.14 -15.12
N ASP A 56 -4.61 17.42 -15.63
CA ASP A 56 -3.50 16.46 -15.59
C ASP A 56 -2.99 16.27 -14.15
N VAL A 57 -3.05 17.33 -13.34
CA VAL A 57 -2.74 17.29 -11.90
C VAL A 57 -3.74 16.39 -11.16
N GLY A 58 -5.05 16.59 -11.40
CA GLY A 58 -6.09 15.76 -10.80
C GLY A 58 -5.96 14.28 -11.21
N ASN A 59 -5.72 14.01 -12.50
CA ASN A 59 -5.48 12.66 -13.01
C ASN A 59 -4.27 12.00 -12.33
N TYR A 60 -3.20 12.75 -12.13
CA TYR A 60 -2.02 12.27 -11.46
C TYR A 60 -2.30 11.86 -10.00
N PHE A 61 -3.00 12.69 -9.21
CA PHE A 61 -3.36 12.33 -7.84
C PHE A 61 -4.32 11.12 -7.77
N ASN A 62 -5.27 11.00 -8.70
CA ASN A 62 -6.11 9.81 -8.82
C ASN A 62 -5.29 8.54 -9.06
N SER A 63 -4.25 8.62 -9.92
CA SER A 63 -3.37 7.48 -10.18
C SER A 63 -2.60 7.03 -8.94
N LEU A 64 -2.13 7.97 -8.11
CA LEU A 64 -1.50 7.68 -6.83
C LEU A 64 -2.48 7.00 -5.85
N GLY A 65 -3.73 7.46 -5.82
CA GLY A 65 -4.78 6.85 -5.00
C GLY A 65 -5.08 5.39 -5.40
N VAL A 66 -5.00 5.06 -6.69
CA VAL A 66 -5.11 3.68 -7.18
C VAL A 66 -3.94 2.82 -6.68
N LYS A 67 -2.70 3.29 -6.83
CA LYS A 67 -1.48 2.58 -6.36
C LYS A 67 -1.50 2.34 -4.84
N LEU A 68 -1.98 3.31 -4.05
CA LEU A 68 -2.21 3.12 -2.61
C LEU A 68 -3.22 2.02 -2.29
N GLY A 69 -4.29 1.93 -3.08
CA GLY A 69 -5.26 0.86 -2.96
C GLY A 69 -4.66 -0.52 -3.24
N GLU A 70 -3.71 -0.63 -4.16
CA GLU A 70 -2.98 -1.87 -4.46
C GLU A 70 -2.03 -2.24 -3.31
N ALA A 71 -1.21 -1.30 -2.82
CA ALA A 71 -0.34 -1.52 -1.67
C ALA A 71 -1.13 -1.98 -0.41
N THR A 72 -2.32 -1.42 -0.19
CA THR A 72 -3.23 -1.82 0.90
C THR A 72 -3.70 -3.27 0.78
N LYS A 73 -3.92 -3.76 -0.46
CA LYS A 73 -4.26 -5.18 -0.70
C LYS A 73 -3.09 -6.09 -0.42
N GLU A 74 -1.88 -5.71 -0.83
CA GLU A 74 -0.68 -6.51 -0.55
C GLU A 74 -0.37 -6.60 0.96
N LEU A 75 -0.61 -5.53 1.72
CA LEU A 75 -0.55 -5.53 3.18
C LEU A 75 -1.50 -6.55 3.81
N GLU A 76 -2.72 -6.67 3.28
CA GLU A 76 -3.67 -7.68 3.74
C GLU A 76 -3.18 -9.11 3.48
N GLU A 77 -2.44 -9.35 2.40
CA GLU A 77 -1.81 -10.66 2.16
C GLU A 77 -0.74 -10.97 3.20
N VAL A 78 0.05 -9.97 3.63
CA VAL A 78 1.05 -10.14 4.71
C VAL A 78 0.36 -10.59 6.00
N ALA A 79 -0.73 -9.93 6.38
CA ALA A 79 -1.52 -10.30 7.55
C ALA A 79 -2.03 -11.74 7.44
N ARG A 80 -2.67 -12.11 6.33
CA ARG A 80 -3.20 -13.47 6.12
C ARG A 80 -2.10 -14.54 6.18
N LYS A 81 -0.95 -14.30 5.57
CA LYS A 81 0.17 -15.24 5.60
C LYS A 81 0.77 -15.40 7.00
N SER A 82 0.72 -14.34 7.81
CA SER A 82 1.18 -14.40 9.21
C SER A 82 0.30 -15.26 10.11
N GLU A 83 -0.97 -15.48 9.73
CA GLU A 83 -1.89 -16.35 10.47
C GLU A 83 -1.66 -17.84 10.14
N VAL A 84 -1.03 -18.15 9.01
CA VAL A 84 -0.72 -19.52 8.57
C VAL A 84 0.61 -19.95 9.19
N GLY A 85 0.58 -20.58 10.37
CA GLY A 85 1.79 -21.10 11.03
C GLY A 85 1.78 -20.99 12.55
N VAL A 86 0.94 -20.11 13.09
CA VAL A 86 0.56 -20.15 14.50
C VAL A 86 -0.28 -21.40 14.68
N GLY A 87 0.23 -22.40 15.43
CA GLY A 87 -0.51 -23.64 15.66
C GLY A 87 -1.92 -23.33 16.14
N LYS A 88 -2.92 -24.01 15.58
CA LYS A 88 -4.32 -23.94 16.03
C LYS A 88 -4.52 -24.60 17.41
N GLY A 89 -3.54 -24.48 18.30
CA GLY A 89 -3.66 -24.83 19.71
C GLY A 89 -4.50 -23.78 20.42
N GLU A 90 -5.22 -24.19 21.45
CA GLU A 90 -6.19 -23.35 22.16
C GLU A 90 -5.58 -22.11 22.83
N GLU A 91 -4.25 -22.03 22.93
CA GLU A 91 -3.48 -20.89 23.47
C GLU A 91 -3.33 -19.72 22.48
N SER A 92 -3.59 -19.93 21.18
CA SER A 92 -3.41 -18.92 20.12
C SER A 92 -4.62 -17.99 19.91
N LYS A 93 -5.68 -18.12 20.71
CA LYS A 93 -6.93 -17.35 20.52
C LYS A 93 -6.90 -15.96 21.17
N ASP A 94 -6.03 -15.74 22.15
CA ASP A 94 -5.97 -14.52 22.96
C ASP A 94 -4.70 -13.68 22.72
N GLU A 95 -3.67 -14.24 22.09
CA GLU A 95 -2.52 -13.47 21.62
C GLU A 95 -2.88 -12.80 20.29
N LYS A 96 -3.29 -11.54 20.39
CA LYS A 96 -3.46 -10.69 19.21
C LYS A 96 -2.22 -10.80 18.34
N ASN A 97 -2.41 -11.27 17.11
CA ASN A 97 -1.33 -11.34 16.13
C ASN A 97 -0.79 -9.92 15.92
N ALA A 98 0.39 -9.63 16.49
CA ALA A 98 1.00 -8.31 16.42
C ALA A 98 1.23 -7.85 14.97
N ILE A 99 1.41 -8.79 14.03
CA ILE A 99 1.49 -8.49 12.60
C ILE A 99 0.14 -8.01 12.06
N ARG A 100 -0.97 -8.64 12.48
CA ARG A 100 -2.32 -8.20 12.11
C ARG A 100 -2.60 -6.79 12.64
N GLU A 101 -2.29 -6.52 13.90
CA GLU A 101 -2.49 -5.18 14.49
C GLU A 101 -1.65 -4.12 13.77
N ALA A 102 -0.39 -4.41 13.46
CA ALA A 102 0.48 -3.50 12.73
C ALA A 102 -0.02 -3.26 11.29
N VAL A 103 -0.49 -4.31 10.60
CA VAL A 103 -1.08 -4.20 9.27
C VAL A 103 -2.35 -3.36 9.29
N ASP A 104 -3.25 -3.58 10.25
CA ASP A 104 -4.51 -2.83 10.33
C ASP A 104 -4.26 -1.34 10.65
N ALA A 105 -3.31 -1.05 11.53
CA ALA A 105 -2.87 0.33 11.79
C ALA A 105 -2.28 0.99 10.53
N ALA A 106 -1.42 0.29 9.80
CA ALA A 106 -0.84 0.80 8.55
C ALA A 106 -1.93 1.07 7.51
N LYS A 107 -2.88 0.15 7.33
CA LYS A 107 -4.00 0.32 6.40
C LYS A 107 -4.86 1.53 6.74
N GLY A 108 -5.12 1.79 8.03
CA GLY A 108 -5.85 3.00 8.45
C GLY A 108 -5.15 4.30 8.03
N VAL A 109 -3.81 4.34 8.11
CA VAL A 109 -3.01 5.47 7.61
C VAL A 109 -3.11 5.58 6.08
N LEU A 110 -2.96 4.46 5.36
CA LEU A 110 -3.04 4.45 3.89
C LEU A 110 -4.43 4.82 3.37
N ASP A 111 -5.50 4.39 4.02
CA ASP A 111 -6.89 4.75 3.68
C ASP A 111 -7.12 6.26 3.85
N THR A 112 -6.59 6.84 4.92
CA THR A 112 -6.64 8.30 5.14
C THR A 112 -5.89 9.05 4.03
N LEU A 113 -4.67 8.60 3.70
CA LEU A 113 -3.87 9.19 2.63
C LEU A 113 -4.57 9.06 1.26
N LYS A 114 -5.17 7.91 0.97
CA LYS A 114 -5.96 7.68 -0.25
C LYS A 114 -7.12 8.66 -0.34
N GLY A 115 -7.83 8.90 0.77
CA GLY A 115 -8.91 9.89 0.83
C GLY A 115 -8.44 11.31 0.47
N HIS A 116 -7.27 11.72 0.97
CA HIS A 116 -6.67 13.02 0.59
C HIS A 116 -6.34 13.08 -0.90
N LEU A 117 -5.76 12.03 -1.48
CA LEU A 117 -5.44 11.97 -2.90
C LEU A 117 -6.69 11.96 -3.78
N GLU A 118 -7.76 11.29 -3.35
CA GLU A 118 -9.06 11.33 -4.04
C GLU A 118 -9.69 12.74 -3.99
N SER A 119 -9.45 13.52 -2.93
CA SER A 119 -9.86 14.93 -2.88
C SER A 119 -9.06 15.76 -3.87
N LEU A 120 -7.74 15.66 -3.83
CA LEU A 120 -6.84 16.35 -4.78
C LEU A 120 -7.08 15.91 -6.23
N GLY A 121 -7.51 14.67 -6.44
CA GLY A 121 -7.85 14.13 -7.74
C GLY A 121 -9.10 14.73 -8.38
N LYS A 122 -9.92 15.47 -7.61
CA LYS A 122 -11.07 16.25 -8.12
C LYS A 122 -10.66 17.63 -8.62
N VAL A 123 -9.44 18.07 -8.33
CA VAL A 123 -8.95 19.38 -8.73
C VAL A 123 -8.65 19.38 -10.23
N GLY A 124 -9.12 20.44 -10.91
CA GLY A 124 -8.63 20.81 -12.22
C GLY A 124 -9.71 20.95 -13.29
N ASP A 125 -9.39 21.80 -14.26
CA ASP A 125 -10.15 22.09 -15.46
C ASP A 125 -9.22 21.94 -16.69
N ALA A 126 -9.72 22.30 -17.86
CA ALA A 126 -8.94 22.24 -19.10
C ALA A 126 -7.87 23.34 -19.22
N SER A 127 -7.82 24.32 -18.31
CA SER A 127 -6.84 25.40 -18.33
C SER A 127 -5.46 24.89 -17.92
N VAL A 128 -4.42 25.58 -18.37
CA VAL A 128 -3.05 25.27 -17.98
C VAL A 128 -2.79 25.69 -16.53
N VAL A 129 -1.89 24.97 -15.86
CA VAL A 129 -1.42 25.34 -14.52
C VAL A 129 -0.69 26.67 -14.63
N GLY A 130 -1.06 27.64 -13.77
CA GLY A 130 -0.50 28.99 -13.82
C GLY A 130 -1.13 29.92 -14.86
N ASP A 131 -2.21 29.49 -15.52
CA ASP A 131 -3.00 30.38 -16.38
C ASP A 131 -3.55 31.56 -15.56
N ALA A 132 -3.16 32.77 -15.96
CA ALA A 132 -3.63 34.01 -15.38
C ALA A 132 -4.13 34.90 -16.52
N ALA A 133 -5.41 35.27 -16.48
CA ALA A 133 -5.98 36.18 -17.48
C ALA A 133 -5.22 37.51 -17.44
N SER A 134 -4.48 37.83 -18.52
CA SER A 134 -3.58 38.99 -18.59
C SER A 134 -4.28 40.35 -18.44
N ASN A 135 -5.62 40.36 -18.48
CA ASN A 135 -6.45 41.56 -18.59
C ASN A 135 -7.53 41.66 -17.50
N ALA A 136 -7.52 40.78 -16.48
CA ALA A 136 -8.46 40.83 -15.36
C ALA A 136 -7.79 41.45 -14.14
N GLN A 137 -8.48 42.35 -13.43
CA GLN A 137 -8.12 42.67 -12.04
C GLN A 137 -7.95 41.34 -11.29
N GLY A 138 -6.83 41.17 -10.58
CA GLY A 138 -6.46 39.90 -9.96
C GLY A 138 -7.66 39.29 -9.21
N VAL A 139 -8.16 38.17 -9.71
CA VAL A 139 -9.27 37.45 -9.08
C VAL A 139 -8.69 36.76 -7.86
N ALA A 140 -9.21 37.09 -6.68
CA ALA A 140 -8.83 36.41 -5.45
C ALA A 140 -9.09 34.91 -5.61
N ALA A 141 -8.18 34.08 -5.11
CA ALA A 141 -8.36 32.64 -5.11
C ALA A 141 -9.71 32.29 -4.44
N ASN A 142 -10.44 31.35 -5.03
CA ASN A 142 -11.70 30.90 -4.45
C ASN A 142 -11.40 30.12 -3.17
N THR A 143 -11.37 30.83 -2.04
CA THR A 143 -11.00 30.26 -0.74
C THR A 143 -11.95 29.16 -0.28
N ASP A 144 -13.20 29.16 -0.75
CA ASP A 144 -14.19 28.15 -0.38
C ASP A 144 -13.96 26.84 -1.16
N GLU A 145 -13.45 26.92 -2.39
CA GLU A 145 -12.94 25.75 -3.11
C GLU A 145 -11.64 25.24 -2.48
N LEU A 146 -10.68 26.12 -2.18
CA LEU A 146 -9.41 25.74 -1.56
C LEU A 146 -9.57 25.02 -0.21
N LYS A 147 -10.53 25.43 0.62
CA LYS A 147 -10.82 24.79 1.91
C LYS A 147 -11.46 23.41 1.79
N LYS A 148 -11.95 23.01 0.62
CA LYS A 148 -12.38 21.62 0.41
C LYS A 148 -11.20 20.67 0.24
N ASP A 149 -10.03 21.20 -0.06
CA ASP A 149 -8.83 20.43 -0.40
C ASP A 149 -7.74 20.45 0.70
N ILE A 150 -7.99 21.14 1.83
CA ILE A 150 -7.13 21.23 3.03
C ILE A 150 -7.89 20.66 4.23
#